data_AF-A0A815REH8-F1
#
_entry.id   AF-A0A815REH8-F1
#
_cell.length_a   1.000
_cell.length_b   1.000
_cell.length_c   1.000
_cell.angle_alpha   90.00
_cell.angle_beta   90.00
_cell.angle_gamma   90.00
#
_symmetry.space_group_name_H-M   'P 1'
#
loop_
_entity.id
_entity.type
_entity.pdbx_description
1 polymer ?
#
loop_
_entity_poly.entity_id
_entity_poly.type
_entity_poly.pdbx_seq_one_letter_code
_entity_poly.pdbx_strand_id
1 'polypeptide(L)'
;SGSLFWDDGDSLDTIENKTYNYFEFNVTSLNILTINALVTNDKDSSMVLGTVKVLGLHKSVTNVNVNRKPYSTFVYNVPDAILIIYALDLNLLSQTSQTIQWTTAN
;
A
#
# COMPACT_ATOMS: atom_id res chain seq x y z
N SER A 1 -3.14 -4.38 10.31
CA SER A 1 -1.76 -4.38 9.78
C SER A 1 -1.58 -5.60 8.90
N GLY A 2 -0.52 -5.65 8.10
CA GLY A 2 -0.13 -6.79 7.29
C GLY A 2 1.31 -6.63 6.79
N SER A 3 1.84 -7.64 6.14
CA SER A 3 3.17 -7.61 5.54
C SER A 3 3.21 -8.34 4.20
N LEU A 4 4.26 -8.07 3.43
CA LEU A 4 4.56 -8.75 2.17
C LEU A 4 6.03 -9.16 2.19
N PHE A 5 6.28 -10.44 1.99
CA PHE A 5 7.59 -10.99 1.67
C PHE A 5 7.63 -11.30 0.18
N TRP A 6 8.75 -10.98 -0.47
CA TRP A 6 8.91 -11.19 -1.91
C TRP A 6 10.36 -11.51 -2.25
N ASP A 7 10.63 -12.65 -2.85
CA ASP A 7 11.92 -13.03 -3.44
C ASP A 7 11.72 -13.47 -4.90
N ASP A 8 12.73 -14.12 -5.48
CA ASP A 8 12.67 -14.62 -6.86
C ASP A 8 11.81 -15.88 -7.02
N GLY A 9 11.42 -16.53 -5.91
CA GLY A 9 10.61 -17.74 -5.88
C GLY A 9 11.33 -19.03 -6.30
N ASP A 10 12.65 -19.02 -6.49
CA ASP A 10 13.42 -20.17 -7.01
C ASP A 10 14.75 -20.40 -6.27
N SER A 11 15.48 -19.34 -5.90
CA SER A 11 16.77 -19.49 -5.23
C SER A 11 16.62 -20.15 -3.86
N LEU A 12 17.62 -20.96 -3.50
CA LEU A 12 17.71 -21.52 -2.15
C LEU A 12 18.27 -20.48 -1.17
N ASP A 13 17.90 -20.64 0.10
CA ASP A 13 18.45 -19.88 1.22
C ASP A 13 18.30 -18.35 1.08
N THR A 14 17.21 -17.88 0.46
CA THR A 14 16.96 -16.44 0.23
C THR A 14 16.86 -15.66 1.53
N ILE A 15 16.31 -16.28 2.59
CA ILE A 15 16.18 -15.69 3.92
C ILE A 15 17.56 -15.52 4.58
N GLU A 16 18.37 -16.58 4.58
CA GLU A 16 19.72 -16.62 5.13
C GLU A 16 20.64 -15.63 4.42
N ASN A 17 20.55 -15.59 3.09
CA ASN A 17 21.33 -14.70 2.22
C ASN A 17 20.77 -13.28 2.12
N LYS A 18 19.57 -13.05 2.69
CA LYS A 18 18.85 -11.76 2.63
C LYS A 18 18.61 -11.26 1.21
N THR A 19 18.36 -12.16 0.27
CA THR A 19 18.04 -11.86 -1.13
C THR A 19 16.54 -11.84 -1.34
N TYR A 20 15.86 -11.01 -0.56
CA TYR A 20 14.41 -10.83 -0.59
C TYR A 20 14.06 -9.36 -0.33
N ASN A 21 12.79 -9.04 -0.51
CA ASN A 21 12.15 -7.79 -0.14
C ASN A 21 11.11 -8.05 0.94
N TYR A 22 10.98 -7.13 1.89
CA TYR A 22 10.01 -7.23 2.97
C TYR A 22 9.40 -5.87 3.28
N PHE A 23 8.07 -5.84 3.32
CA PHE A 23 7.27 -4.63 3.50
C PHE A 23 6.27 -4.80 4.62
N GLU A 24 6.00 -3.71 5.34
CA GLU A 24 4.94 -3.63 6.33
C GLU A 24 3.88 -2.61 5.93
N PHE A 25 2.62 -3.00 6.14
CA PHE A 25 1.44 -2.19 5.89
C PHE A 25 0.72 -1.97 7.21
N ASN A 26 0.51 -0.70 7.57
CA ASN A 26 -0.19 -0.32 8.78
C ASN A 26 -1.31 0.66 8.47
N VAL A 27 -2.51 0.39 8.99
CA VAL A 27 -3.62 1.35 8.94
C VAL A 27 -3.82 1.90 10.35
N THR A 28 -3.78 3.22 10.47
CA THR A 28 -4.02 3.92 11.74
C THR A 28 -5.49 4.29 11.90
N SER A 29 -5.90 4.63 13.12
CA SER A 29 -7.24 5.16 13.42
C SER A 29 -7.55 6.50 12.73
N LEU A 30 -6.53 7.17 12.17
CA LEU A 30 -6.67 8.41 11.41
C LEU A 30 -6.90 8.17 9.91
N ASN A 31 -7.28 6.94 9.50
CA ASN A 31 -7.51 6.56 8.11
C ASN A 31 -6.28 6.75 7.21
N ILE A 32 -5.10 6.42 7.75
CA ILE A 32 -3.83 6.48 7.01
C ILE A 32 -3.29 5.06 6.90
N LEU A 33 -3.14 4.60 5.66
CA LEU A 33 -2.29 3.47 5.31
C LEU A 33 -0.86 3.97 5.16
N THR A 34 0.06 3.40 5.93
CA THR A 34 1.51 3.58 5.84
C THR A 34 2.14 2.31 5.30
N ILE A 35 3.04 2.48 4.34
CA ILE A 35 3.77 1.41 3.67
C ILE A 35 5.26 1.64 3.91
N ASN A 36 5.91 0.68 4.56
CA ASN A 36 7.33 0.75 4.88
C ASN A 36 8.06 -0.42 4.23
N ALA A 37 9.11 -0.13 3.47
CA ALA A 37 10.06 -1.14 3.04
C ALA A 37 11.10 -1.34 4.15
N LEU A 38 11.22 -2.57 4.64
CA LEU A 38 12.17 -2.95 5.69
C LEU A 38 13.39 -3.66 5.12
N VAL A 39 13.22 -4.42 4.04
CA VAL A 39 14.29 -5.04 3.26
C VAL A 39 13.97 -4.82 1.78
N THR A 40 14.96 -4.39 1.00
CA THR A 40 14.82 -4.13 -0.44
C THR A 40 16.08 -4.63 -1.19
N ASN A 41 16.37 -5.92 -1.06
CA ASN A 41 17.63 -6.51 -1.55
C ASN A 41 17.47 -7.25 -2.88
N ASP A 42 16.26 -7.68 -3.24
CA ASP A 42 15.96 -8.19 -4.57
C ASP A 42 15.61 -7.00 -5.49
N LYS A 43 16.65 -6.45 -6.13
CA LYS A 43 16.58 -5.22 -6.94
C LYS A 43 16.15 -5.47 -8.39
N ASP A 44 16.13 -6.72 -8.83
CA ASP A 44 15.65 -7.07 -10.17
C ASP A 44 14.11 -7.10 -10.23
N SER A 45 13.46 -7.09 -9.05
CA SER A 45 12.02 -6.94 -8.94
C SER A 45 11.53 -5.54 -9.35
N SER A 46 10.43 -5.49 -10.10
CA SER A 46 9.63 -4.28 -10.32
C SER A 46 8.36 -4.37 -9.47
N MET A 47 8.35 -3.67 -8.33
CA MET A 47 7.24 -3.75 -7.38
C MET A 47 6.45 -2.43 -7.32
N VAL A 48 5.47 -2.30 -8.22
CA VAL A 48 4.57 -1.14 -8.27
C VAL A 48 3.23 -1.50 -7.63
N LEU A 49 2.84 -0.76 -6.58
CA LEU A 49 1.51 -0.88 -6.00
C LEU A 49 0.52 -0.07 -6.83
N GLY A 50 -0.28 -0.77 -7.64
CA GLY A 50 -1.23 -0.17 -8.58
C GLY A 50 -2.64 0.08 -8.05
N THR A 51 -3.06 -0.62 -7.00
CA THR A 51 -4.43 -0.52 -6.47
C THR A 51 -4.48 -0.83 -4.98
N VAL A 52 -5.28 -0.06 -4.25
CA VAL A 52 -5.61 -0.31 -2.84
C VAL A 52 -7.13 -0.36 -2.68
N LYS A 53 -7.62 -1.38 -1.98
CA LYS A 53 -9.02 -1.50 -1.58
C LYS A 53 -9.14 -1.41 -0.07
N VAL A 54 -10.02 -0.54 0.41
CA VAL A 54 -10.36 -0.42 1.84
C VAL A 54 -11.81 -0.85 2.00
N LEU A 55 -12.03 -1.92 2.75
CA LEU A 55 -13.34 -2.52 2.96
C LEU A 55 -13.89 -2.12 4.33
N GLY A 56 -15.22 -2.17 4.49
CA GLY A 56 -15.88 -1.90 5.77
C GLY A 56 -15.91 -0.42 6.13
N LEU A 57 -15.83 0.48 5.14
CA LEU A 57 -16.00 1.91 5.37
C LEU A 57 -17.48 2.25 5.40
N HIS A 58 -18.02 2.57 6.58
CA HIS A 58 -19.45 2.90 6.77
C HIS A 58 -19.82 4.36 6.46
N LYS A 59 -18.81 5.21 6.22
CA LYS A 59 -19.00 6.61 5.85
C LYS A 59 -18.41 6.87 4.48
N SER A 60 -19.10 7.68 3.67
CA SER A 60 -18.65 8.03 2.33
C SER A 60 -17.30 8.72 2.34
N VAL A 61 -16.41 8.31 1.43
CA VAL A 61 -15.08 8.91 1.26
C VAL A 61 -15.18 10.17 0.42
N THR A 62 -14.69 11.29 0.94
CA THR A 62 -14.75 12.60 0.27
C THR A 62 -13.44 12.96 -0.42
N ASN A 63 -12.31 12.52 0.14
CA ASN A 63 -10.98 12.87 -0.33
C ASN A 63 -10.01 11.71 -0.13
N VAL A 64 -9.03 11.61 -1.03
CA VAL A 64 -7.87 10.73 -0.91
C VAL A 64 -6.62 11.56 -1.12
N ASN A 65 -5.60 11.31 -0.30
CA ASN A 65 -4.27 11.88 -0.45
C ASN A 65 -3.25 10.74 -0.55
N VAL A 66 -2.37 10.82 -1.54
CA VAL A 66 -1.24 9.90 -1.71
C VAL A 66 0.03 10.69 -1.50
N ASN A 67 0.88 10.27 -0.56
CA ASN A 67 2.10 10.97 -0.15
C ASN A 67 1.84 12.46 0.12
N ARG A 68 0.77 12.75 0.88
CA ARG A 68 0.28 14.09 1.27
C ARG A 68 -0.24 14.96 0.11
N LYS A 69 -0.29 14.45 -1.13
CA LYS A 69 -0.84 15.18 -2.28
C LYS A 69 -2.26 14.70 -2.58
N PRO A 70 -3.19 15.59 -2.98
CA PRO A 70 -4.53 15.17 -3.41
C PRO A 70 -4.45 14.14 -4.54
N TYR A 71 -5.32 13.14 -4.49
CA TYR A 71 -5.41 12.09 -5.49
C TYR A 71 -6.87 11.88 -5.89
N SER A 72 -7.16 11.98 -7.18
CA SER A 72 -8.54 11.99 -7.70
C SER A 72 -9.00 10.63 -8.24
N THR A 73 -8.10 9.68 -8.43
CA THR A 73 -8.41 8.38 -9.05
C THR A 73 -8.85 7.36 -8.00
N PHE A 74 -10.08 7.52 -7.52
CA PHE A 74 -10.71 6.58 -6.61
C PHE A 74 -12.23 6.49 -6.82
N VAL A 75 -12.83 5.40 -6.38
CA VAL A 75 -14.28 5.19 -6.34
C VAL A 75 -14.65 4.66 -4.96
N TYR A 76 -15.69 5.22 -4.35
CA TYR A 76 -16.32 4.64 -3.16
C TYR A 76 -17.68 4.06 -3.52
N ASN A 77 -17.82 2.74 -3.32
CA ASN A 77 -19.06 2.01 -3.51
C ASN A 77 -19.80 1.93 -2.16
N VAL A 78 -20.92 2.66 -2.07
CA VAL A 78 -21.73 2.76 -0.84
C VAL A 78 -22.38 1.40 -0.49
N PRO A 79 -23.09 0.69 -1.38
CA PRO A 79 -23.65 -0.62 -1.07
C PRO A 79 -22.65 -1.61 -0.49
N ASP A 80 -21.44 -1.67 -1.05
CA ASP A 80 -20.44 -2.65 -0.67
C ASP A 80 -19.51 -2.17 0.45
N ALA A 81 -19.61 -0.89 0.84
CA ALA A 81 -18.71 -0.24 1.80
C ALA A 81 -17.21 -0.37 1.41
N ILE A 82 -16.90 -0.23 0.11
CA ILE A 82 -15.55 -0.39 -0.44
C ILE A 82 -15.06 0.91 -1.08
N LEU A 83 -13.91 1.40 -0.62
CA LEU A 83 -13.09 2.38 -1.35
C LEU A 83 -12.10 1.64 -2.23
N ILE A 84 -12.04 2.00 -3.51
CA ILE A 84 -11.06 1.51 -4.48
C ILE A 84 -10.23 2.70 -4.97
N ILE A 85 -8.94 2.70 -4.66
CA ILE A 85 -7.96 3.67 -5.15
C ILE A 85 -7.11 2.94 -6.19
N TYR A 86 -7.08 3.42 -7.43
CA TYR A 86 -6.52 2.69 -8.56
C TYR A 86 -5.68 3.61 -9.45
N ALA A 87 -4.92 3.01 -10.38
CA ALA A 87 -3.90 3.70 -11.18
C ALA A 87 -2.81 4.39 -10.32
N LEU A 88 -2.51 3.79 -9.17
CA LEU A 88 -1.37 4.18 -8.34
C LEU A 88 -0.07 3.79 -9.05
N ASP A 89 0.98 4.57 -8.81
CA ASP A 89 2.34 4.30 -9.30
C ASP A 89 3.32 4.43 -8.13
N LEU A 90 3.06 3.64 -7.09
CA LEU A 90 3.84 3.65 -5.85
C LEU A 90 4.91 2.55 -5.92
N ASN A 91 6.17 2.95 -6.03
CA ASN A 91 7.30 2.04 -6.00
C ASN A 91 7.50 1.52 -4.57
N LEU A 92 7.14 0.26 -4.30
CA LEU A 92 7.27 -0.35 -2.98
C LEU A 92 8.73 -0.40 -2.50
N LEU A 93 9.70 -0.46 -3.42
CA LEU A 93 11.14 -0.49 -3.10
C LEU A 93 11.70 0.87 -2.63
N SER A 94 10.85 1.89 -2.52
CA SER A 94 11.26 3.20 -2.00
C SER A 94 11.76 3.11 -0.56
N GLN A 95 12.92 3.72 -0.30
CA GLN A 95 13.49 3.83 1.06
C GLN A 95 12.73 4.80 1.96
N THR A 96 11.84 5.62 1.37
CA THR A 96 10.97 6.51 2.14
C THR A 96 9.61 5.88 2.32
N SER A 97 9.08 5.96 3.54
CA SER A 97 7.70 5.56 3.84
C SER A 97 6.69 6.24 2.92
N GLN A 98 5.77 5.46 2.38
CA GLN A 98 4.69 5.93 1.51
C GLN A 98 3.36 5.91 2.25
N THR A 99 2.50 6.87 1.96
CA THR A 99 1.23 7.01 2.67
C THR A 99 0.05 7.18 1.72
N ILE A 100 -1.07 6.59 2.10
CA ILE A 100 -2.38 6.80 1.48
C ILE A 100 -3.35 7.13 2.61
N GLN A 101 -3.93 8.32 2.56
CA GLN A 101 -4.91 8.80 3.53
C GLN A 101 -6.25 9.00 2.85
N TRP A 102 -7.34 8.65 3.52
CA TRP A 102 -8.69 8.98 3.09
C TRP A 102 -9.46 9.73 4.17
N THR A 103 -10.32 10.64 3.74
CA THR A 103 -11.25 11.37 4.62
C THR A 103 -12.66 10.92 4.34
N THR A 104 -13.43 10.69 5.39
CA THR A 104 -14.85 10.34 5.29
C THR A 104 -15.72 11.55 5.62
N ALA A 105 -16.94 11.57 5.10
CA ALA A 105 -17.96 12.52 5.51
C ALA A 105 -18.18 12.48 7.04
N ASN A 106 -18.61 13.62 7.59
CA ASN A 106 -18.96 13.73 9.01
C ASN A 106 -20.18 12.87 9.36
#